data_AF-A0A5M4D5M6-F1
#
_entry.id   AF-A0A5M4D5M6-F1
#
_cell.length_a   1.000
_cell.length_b   1.000
_cell.length_c   1.000
_cell.angle_alpha   90.00
_cell.angle_beta   90.00
_cell.angle_gamma   90.00
#
_symmetry.space_group_name_H-M   'P 1'
#
loop_
_entity.id
_entity.type
_entity.pdbx_description
1 polymer ?
#
loop_
_entity_poly.entity_id
_entity_poly.type
_entity_poly.pdbx_seq_one_letter_code
_entity_poly.pdbx_strand_id
1 'polypeptide(L)'
;MGTLPECWRGIVLEALKRLQRDDARGFEDTLWLGIGDGWWSLRQGLARKGLIELRPQETYPTITPRGTALLLRSSQTGSTRP
;
A
#
# COMPACT_ATOMS: atom_id res chain seq x y z
N MET A 1 -17.14 -4.77 8.05
CA MET A 1 -16.16 -4.03 7.23
C MET A 1 -15.38 -3.10 8.14
N GLY A 2 -14.19 -3.49 8.60
CA GLY A 2 -13.39 -2.66 9.50
C GLY A 2 -12.69 -1.55 8.71
N THR A 3 -13.00 -0.30 9.05
CA THR A 3 -12.22 0.87 8.62
C THR A 3 -10.80 0.68 9.15
N LEU A 4 -9.80 0.70 8.26
CA LEU A 4 -8.41 0.70 8.71
C LEU A 4 -8.22 1.94 9.59
N PRO A 5 -7.60 1.81 10.77
CA PRO A 5 -7.23 2.96 11.60
C PRO A 5 -6.55 4.04 10.76
N GLU A 6 -6.88 5.32 10.97
CA GLU A 6 -6.34 6.41 10.15
C GLU A 6 -4.80 6.45 10.15
N CYS A 7 -4.17 6.02 11.25
CA CYS A 7 -2.72 5.86 11.36
C CYS A 7 -2.13 4.85 10.34
N TRP A 8 -2.89 3.83 9.95
CA TRP A 8 -2.45 2.82 8.98
C TRP A 8 -2.57 3.31 7.54
N ARG A 9 -3.42 4.31 7.29
CA ARG A 9 -3.60 4.87 5.95
C ARG A 9 -2.30 5.50 5.44
N GLY A 10 -1.59 6.25 6.28
CA GLY A 10 -0.30 6.85 5.92
C GLY A 10 0.75 5.81 5.55
N ILE A 11 0.87 4.77 6.37
CA ILE A 11 1.81 3.66 6.15
C ILE A 11 1.52 2.92 4.84
N VAL A 12 0.24 2.62 4.57
CA VAL A 12 -0.17 1.94 3.33
C VAL A 12 0.14 2.79 2.10
N LEU A 13 -0.15 4.09 2.14
CA LEU A 13 0.15 4.98 1.03
C LEU A 13 1.65 5.08 0.78
N GLU A 14 2.46 5.16 1.84
CA GLU A 14 3.91 5.22 1.71
C GLU A 14 4.49 3.92 1.14
N ALA A 15 4.00 2.77 1.62
CA ALA A 15 4.37 1.47 1.06
C ALA A 15 4.02 1.39 -0.43
N LEU A 16 2.80 1.78 -0.84
CA LEU A 16 2.39 1.77 -2.25
C LEU A 16 3.26 2.69 -3.12
N LYS A 17 3.69 3.86 -2.62
CA LYS A 17 4.63 4.72 -3.37
C LYS A 17 5.97 4.05 -3.61
N ARG A 18 6.45 3.22 -2.68
CA ARG A 18 7.68 2.45 -2.88
C ARG A 18 7.52 1.43 -4.00
N LEU A 19 6.39 0.72 -4.07
CA LEU A 19 6.10 -0.14 -5.23
C LEU A 19 6.02 0.62 -6.55
N GLN A 20 5.49 1.84 -6.55
CA GLN A 20 5.48 2.69 -7.75
C GLN A 20 6.89 3.05 -8.22
N ARG A 21 7.87 3.07 -7.32
CA ARG A 21 9.29 3.36 -7.59
C ARG A 21 10.13 2.10 -7.80
N ASP A 22 9.49 0.94 -8.01
CA ASP A 22 10.15 -0.36 -8.12
C ASP A 22 10.89 -0.82 -6.84
N ASP A 23 10.61 -0.19 -5.68
CA ASP A 23 11.19 -0.55 -4.38
C ASP A 23 10.29 -1.55 -3.62
N ALA A 24 10.30 -2.79 -4.09
CA ALA A 24 9.43 -3.83 -3.58
C ALA A 24 9.82 -4.35 -2.19
N ARG A 25 11.13 -4.36 -1.89
CA ARG A 25 11.63 -4.66 -0.54
C ARG A 25 11.23 -3.57 0.45
N GLY A 26 11.34 -2.30 0.07
CA GLY A 26 10.94 -1.20 0.92
C GLY A 26 9.44 -1.13 1.17
N PHE A 27 8.60 -1.63 0.25
CA PHE A 27 7.17 -1.82 0.51
C PHE A 27 6.94 -2.73 1.71
N GLU A 28 7.57 -3.91 1.74
CA GLU A 28 7.39 -4.86 2.85
C GLU A 28 7.98 -4.32 4.15
N ASP A 29 9.15 -3.68 4.09
CA ASP A 29 9.80 -3.05 5.24
C ASP A 29 8.92 -1.95 5.85
N THR A 30 8.30 -1.11 5.03
CA THR A 30 7.39 -0.05 5.49
C THR A 30 6.16 -0.62 6.18
N LEU A 31 5.60 -1.71 5.64
CA LEU A 31 4.47 -2.38 6.28
C LEU A 31 4.88 -3.08 7.58
N TRP A 32 6.03 -3.76 7.60
CA TRP A 32 6.57 -4.43 8.78
C TRP A 32 6.85 -3.45 9.91
N LEU A 33 7.57 -2.36 9.63
CA LEU A 33 7.92 -1.35 10.63
C LEU A 33 6.70 -0.55 11.11
N GLY A 34 5.73 -0.29 10.23
CA GLY A 34 4.58 0.53 10.56
C GLY A 34 3.41 -0.23 11.20
N ILE A 35 3.16 -1.47 10.77
CA ILE A 35 1.99 -2.28 11.18
C ILE A 35 2.40 -3.42 12.12
N GLY A 36 3.67 -3.82 12.14
CA GLY A 36 4.14 -4.98 12.90
C GLY A 36 3.53 -6.27 12.37
N ASP A 37 3.20 -7.21 13.26
CA ASP A 37 2.69 -8.55 12.91
C ASP A 37 1.46 -8.57 12.00
N GLY A 38 0.64 -7.50 12.02
CA GLY A 38 -0.55 -7.37 11.17
C GLY A 38 -0.25 -7.12 9.68
N TRP A 39 1.01 -6.84 9.32
CA TRP A 39 1.41 -6.45 7.97
C TRP A 39 1.07 -7.51 6.91
N TRP A 40 1.18 -8.80 7.25
CA TRP A 40 0.95 -9.90 6.31
C TRP A 40 -0.53 -9.98 5.93
N SER A 41 -1.42 -9.90 6.92
CA SER A 41 -2.87 -9.85 6.69
C SER A 41 -3.26 -8.60 5.90
N LEU A 42 -2.59 -7.47 6.14
CA LEU A 42 -2.80 -6.25 5.40
C LEU A 42 -2.36 -6.39 3.94
N ARG A 43 -1.18 -6.96 3.65
CA ARG A 43 -0.68 -7.27 2.31
C ARG A 43 -1.69 -8.11 1.52
N GLN A 44 -2.21 -9.17 2.13
CA GLN A 44 -3.27 -9.98 1.53
C GLN A 44 -4.56 -9.17 1.29
N GLY A 45 -4.92 -8.29 2.22
CA GLY A 45 -6.05 -7.36 2.06
C GLY A 45 -5.87 -6.38 0.90
N LEU A 46 -4.67 -5.84 0.69
CA LEU A 46 -4.34 -4.96 -0.42
C LEU A 46 -4.44 -5.70 -1.77
N ALA A 47 -3.97 -6.95 -1.81
CA ALA A 47 -4.08 -7.81 -2.98
C ALA A 47 -5.55 -8.12 -3.32
N ARG A 48 -6.36 -8.50 -2.32
CA ARG A 48 -7.81 -8.72 -2.48
C ARG A 48 -8.57 -7.47 -2.94
N LYS A 49 -8.09 -6.28 -2.57
CA LYS A 49 -8.64 -4.99 -3.04
C LYS A 49 -8.15 -4.60 -4.44
N GLY A 50 -7.28 -5.41 -5.05
CA GLY A 50 -6.69 -5.17 -6.35
C GLY A 50 -5.75 -3.96 -6.36
N LEU A 51 -5.17 -3.57 -5.23
CA LEU A 51 -4.22 -2.45 -5.14
C LEU A 51 -2.78 -2.88 -5.43
N ILE A 52 -2.48 -4.15 -5.14
CA ILE A 52 -1.24 -4.81 -5.48
C ILE A 52 -1.57 -6.16 -6.13
N GLU A 53 -0.62 -6.69 -6.90
CA GLU A 53 -0.69 -8.01 -7.50
C GLU A 53 0.36 -8.91 -6.84
N LEU A 54 -0.07 -10.10 -6.42
CA LEU A 54 0.80 -11.15 -5.89
C LEU A 54 0.91 -12.23 -6.95
N ARG A 55 2.08 -12.34 -7.57
CA ARG A 55 2.35 -13.42 -8.54
C ARG A 55 2.98 -14.61 -7.82
N PRO A 56 2.54 -15.85 -8.07
CA PRO A 56 3.05 -17.02 -7.37
C PRO A 56 4.54 -17.30 -7.62
N GLN A 57 5.12 -16.73 -8.67
CA GLN A 57 6.53 -16.87 -9.02
C GLN A 57 7.39 -15.69 -8.56
N GLU A 58 6.79 -14.65 -7.97
CA GLU A 58 7.50 -13.46 -7.53
C GLU A 58 7.48 -13.35 -6.00
N THR A 59 8.64 -13.09 -5.42
CA THR A 59 8.78 -12.87 -3.96
C THR A 59 8.03 -11.63 -3.53
N TYR A 60 8.07 -10.57 -4.35
CA TYR A 60 7.53 -9.27 -4.02
C TYR A 60 6.26 -8.94 -4.81
N PRO A 61 5.33 -8.18 -4.22
CA PRO A 61 4.18 -7.70 -4.95
C PRO A 61 4.56 -6.62 -5.96
N THR A 62 3.72 -6.46 -6.98
CA THR A 62 3.76 -5.31 -7.89
C THR A 62 2.54 -4.41 -7.68
N ILE A 63 2.68 -3.11 -7.90
CA ILE A 63 1.54 -2.19 -7.82
C ILE A 63 0.65 -2.34 -9.06
N THR A 64 -0.67 -2.33 -8.85
CA THR A 64 -1.62 -2.36 -9.97
C THR A 64 -1.98 -0.94 -10.43
N PRO A 65 -2.59 -0.79 -11.63
CA PRO A 65 -3.15 0.50 -12.05
C PRO A 65 -4.13 1.10 -11.03
N ARG A 66 -4.89 0.25 -10.32
CA ARG A 66 -5.84 0.68 -9.29
C ARG A 66 -5.12 1.18 -8.03
N GLY A 67 -4.02 0.54 -7.64
CA GLY A 67 -3.11 1.02 -6.59
C GLY A 67 -2.53 2.39 -6.92
N THR A 68 -2.04 2.57 -8.14
CA THR A 68 -1.52 3.84 -8.64
C THR A 68 -2.60 4.93 -8.65
N ALA A 69 -3.82 4.61 -9.09
CA ALA A 69 -4.94 5.56 -9.04
C ALA A 69 -5.33 5.96 -7.61
N LEU A 70 -5.16 5.08 -6.62
CA LEU A 70 -5.38 5.41 -5.21
C LEU A 70 -4.35 6.44 -4.71
N LEU A 71 -3.07 6.28 -5.08
CA LEU A 71 -2.01 7.23 -4.74
C LEU A 71 -2.28 8.63 -5.32
N LEU A 72 -2.68 8.69 -6.59
CA LEU A 72 -3.02 9.94 -7.27
C LEU A 72 -4.20 10.67 -6.61
N ARG A 73 -5.25 9.94 -6.21
CA ARG A 73 -6.40 10.52 -5.50
C ARG A 73 -6.06 10.98 -4.09
N SER A 74 -5.20 10.24 -3.39
CA SER A 74 -4.78 10.57 -2.03
C SER A 74 -3.87 11.81 -2.00
N SER A 75 -3.12 12.05 -3.08
CA SER A 75 -2.28 13.24 -3.24
C SER A 75 -3.11 14.50 -3.52
N GLN A 76 -4.23 14.37 -4.23
CA GLN A 76 -5.15 15.49 -4.52
C GLN A 76 -5.99 15.90 -3.31
N THR A 77 -6.35 14.96 -2.43
CA THR A 77 -7.13 15.23 -1.21
C THR A 77 -6.30 15.86 -0.08
N GLY A 78 -4.97 15.91 -0.21
CA GLY A 78 -4.09 16.71 0.65
C GLY A 78 -3.91 18.16 0.19
N SER A 79 -4.45 18.53 -0.99
CA SER A 79 -4.34 19.87 -1.58
C SER A 79 -5.68 20.61 -1.46
N THR A 80 -6.23 20.66 -0.25
CA THR A 80 -7.37 21.53 0.06
C THR A 80 -7.17 22.19 1.43
N ARG A 81 -6.34 23.24 1.46
CA ARG A 81 -6.77 24.54 2.01
C ARG A 81 -5.80 25.70 1.67
N PRO A 82 -6.27 26.77 1.00
CA PRO A 82 -5.84 28.14 1.25
C PRO A 82 -6.36 28.69 2.59
#